data_AF-A0A915XJE9-F1
#
_entry.id   AF-A0A915XJE9-F1
#
_cell.length_a   1.000
_cell.length_b   1.000
_cell.length_c   1.000
_cell.angle_alpha   90.00
_cell.angle_beta   90.00
_cell.angle_gamma   90.00
#
_symmetry.space_group_name_H-M   'P 1'
#
loop_
_entity.id
_entity.type
_entity.pdbx_description
1 polymer ?
#
loop_
_entity_poly.entity_id
_entity_poly.type
_entity_poly.pdbx_seq_one_letter_code
_entity_poly.pdbx_strand_id
1 'polypeptide(L)'
;MAGQVREAVTAGLVPILCMERAVATAQIAAIDSGDLERTVLSYTPSDAVQLEVAHGAREVRDAAAFFSALSGGRPVLYGGGVNRENIQGLMGVPELAGVMVGRICLDVAEFLDLLVILR
;
A
#
# COMPACT_ATOMS: atom_id res chain seq x y z
N MET A 1 -0.09 -16.87 2.07
CA MET A 1 0.47 -15.56 2.47
C MET A 1 1.89 -15.68 3.02
N ALA A 2 2.13 -16.04 4.30
CA ALA A 2 3.49 -16.04 4.88
C ALA A 2 4.50 -16.93 4.12
N GLY A 3 4.09 -18.14 3.71
CA GLY A 3 4.92 -18.99 2.86
C GLY A 3 5.30 -18.35 1.52
N GLN A 4 4.35 -17.67 0.87
CA GLN A 4 4.59 -16.96 -0.40
C GLN A 4 5.55 -15.77 -0.22
N VAL A 5 5.47 -15.07 0.91
CA VAL A 5 6.43 -14.01 1.25
C VAL A 5 7.84 -14.62 1.37
N ARG A 6 8.01 -15.69 2.16
CA ARG A 6 9.30 -16.36 2.31
C ARG A 6 9.85 -16.86 0.98
N GLU A 7 9.01 -17.49 0.16
CA GLU A 7 9.38 -17.98 -1.17
C GLU A 7 9.86 -16.84 -2.08
N ALA A 8 9.11 -15.74 -2.14
CA ALA A 8 9.47 -14.56 -2.93
C ALA A 8 10.81 -13.95 -2.46
N VAL A 9 10.97 -13.78 -1.14
CA VAL A 9 12.20 -13.26 -0.54
C VAL A 9 13.40 -14.17 -0.83
N THR A 10 13.20 -15.49 -0.74
CA THR A 10 14.22 -16.51 -1.07
C THR A 10 14.60 -16.49 -2.54
N ALA A 11 13.63 -16.25 -3.42
CA ALA A 11 13.86 -16.08 -4.86
C ALA A 11 14.51 -14.73 -5.23
N GLY A 12 14.83 -13.87 -4.25
CA GLY A 12 15.42 -12.56 -4.50
C GLY A 12 14.42 -11.49 -4.94
N LEU A 13 13.13 -11.76 -4.87
CA LEU A 13 12.08 -10.78 -5.18
C LEU A 13 11.82 -9.86 -3.98
N VAL A 14 11.19 -8.72 -4.26
CA VAL A 14 10.66 -7.80 -3.24
C VAL A 14 9.13 -7.94 -3.25
N PRO A 15 8.54 -8.73 -2.34
CA PRO A 15 7.09 -8.88 -2.30
C PRO A 15 6.41 -7.61 -1.80
N ILE A 16 5.22 -7.33 -2.34
CA ILE A 16 4.27 -6.37 -1.77
C ILE A 16 3.21 -7.17 -1.01
N LEU A 17 3.14 -6.96 0.30
CA LEU A 17 2.12 -7.57 1.16
C LEU A 17 0.92 -6.62 1.31
N CYS A 18 -0.19 -6.97 0.66
CA CYS A 18 -1.47 -6.29 0.86
C CYS A 18 -2.10 -6.74 2.18
N MET A 19 -2.28 -5.78 3.08
CA MET A 19 -2.84 -6.01 4.41
C MET A 19 -4.29 -5.57 4.48
N GLU A 20 -5.10 -6.38 5.16
CA GLU A 20 -6.48 -6.06 5.48
C GLU A 20 -6.60 -5.74 6.96
N ARG A 21 -7.27 -4.63 7.30
CA ARG A 21 -7.36 -4.12 8.69
C ARG A 21 -7.82 -5.18 9.68
N ALA A 22 -8.80 -6.01 9.30
CA ALA A 22 -9.39 -7.03 10.18
C ALA A 22 -8.39 -8.10 10.63
N VAL A 23 -7.35 -8.37 9.83
CA VAL A 23 -6.39 -9.46 10.06
C VAL A 23 -4.92 -9.02 10.05
N ALA A 24 -4.64 -7.73 9.85
CA ALA A 24 -3.29 -7.18 9.67
C ALA A 24 -2.31 -7.59 10.76
N THR A 25 -2.73 -7.55 12.03
CA THR A 25 -1.88 -7.96 13.16
C THR A 25 -1.44 -9.42 13.04
N ALA A 26 -2.36 -10.31 12.67
CA ALA A 26 -2.06 -11.73 12.47
C ALA A 26 -1.21 -11.94 11.21
N GLN A 27 -1.44 -11.16 10.14
CA GLN A 27 -0.62 -11.20 8.93
C GLN A 27 0.83 -10.85 9.23
N ILE A 28 1.07 -9.75 9.94
CA ILE A 28 2.43 -9.32 10.31
C ILE A 28 3.09 -10.32 11.26
N ALA A 29 2.38 -10.79 12.29
CA ALA A 29 2.91 -11.75 13.26
C ALA A 29 3.28 -13.11 12.65
N ALA A 30 2.71 -13.46 11.50
CA ALA A 30 3.01 -14.72 10.80
C ALA A 30 4.27 -14.63 9.90
N ILE A 31 4.86 -13.46 9.72
CA ILE A 31 6.05 -13.25 8.88
C ILE A 31 7.28 -13.08 9.78
N ASP A 32 8.34 -13.80 9.43
CA ASP A 32 9.64 -13.66 10.08
C ASP A 32 10.21 -12.25 9.90
N SER A 33 10.87 -11.71 10.92
CA SER A 33 11.34 -10.31 10.89
C SER A 33 12.28 -10.02 9.72
N GLY A 34 13.17 -10.95 9.37
CA GLY A 34 14.09 -10.80 8.23
C GLY A 34 13.38 -10.78 6.87
N ASP A 35 12.29 -11.54 6.72
CA ASP A 35 11.44 -11.46 5.51
C ASP A 35 10.64 -10.17 5.48
N LEU A 36 10.12 -9.77 6.63
CA LEU A 36 9.31 -8.56 6.76
C LEU A 36 10.13 -7.32 6.37
N GLU A 37 11.39 -7.23 6.78
CA GLU A 37 12.34 -6.17 6.37
C GLU A 37 12.50 -6.08 4.85
N ARG A 38 12.43 -7.20 4.14
CA ARG A 38 12.54 -7.28 2.68
C ARG A 38 11.19 -7.19 1.94
N THR A 39 10.11 -6.97 2.67
CA THR A 39 8.74 -6.88 2.14
C THR A 39 8.28 -5.43 2.15
N VAL A 40 7.68 -4.98 1.04
CA VAL A 40 6.94 -3.71 0.98
C VAL A 40 5.54 -3.95 1.51
N LEU A 41 5.09 -3.09 2.41
CA LEU A 41 3.78 -3.19 3.02
C LEU A 41 2.81 -2.29 2.28
N SER A 42 1.61 -2.78 1.99
CA SER A 42 0.53 -1.97 1.45
C SER A 42 -0.74 -2.17 2.26
N TYR A 43 -1.55 -1.12 2.31
CA TYR A 43 -2.95 -1.27 2.71
C TYR A 43 -3.88 -0.94 1.56
N THR A 44 -4.91 -1.74 1.46
CA THR A 44 -5.96 -1.64 0.45
C THR A 44 -7.30 -1.87 1.13
N PRO A 45 -8.34 -1.07 0.84
CA PRO A 45 -9.71 -1.43 1.21
C PRO A 45 -10.03 -2.88 0.81
N SER A 46 -10.73 -3.64 1.65
CA SER A 46 -11.03 -5.06 1.36
C SER A 46 -12.21 -5.25 0.41
N ASP A 47 -13.01 -4.21 0.19
CA ASP A 47 -14.15 -4.23 -0.71
C ASP A 47 -13.77 -3.71 -2.10
N ALA A 48 -14.14 -4.45 -3.15
CA ALA A 48 -13.79 -4.14 -4.54
C ALA A 48 -14.37 -2.79 -5.01
N VAL A 49 -15.53 -2.38 -4.48
CA VAL A 49 -16.09 -1.06 -4.77
C VAL A 49 -15.24 0.01 -4.09
N GLN A 50 -14.84 -0.20 -2.84
CA GLN A 50 -13.99 0.73 -2.11
C GLN A 50 -12.57 0.85 -2.70
N LEU A 51 -12.03 -0.19 -3.33
CA LEU A 51 -10.77 -0.11 -4.06
C LEU A 51 -10.81 0.93 -5.19
N GLU A 52 -11.99 1.26 -5.70
CA GLU A 52 -12.16 2.17 -6.84
C GLU A 52 -12.63 3.57 -6.44
N VAL A 53 -13.05 3.76 -5.19
CA VAL A 53 -13.59 5.01 -4.69
C VAL A 53 -12.49 5.80 -3.97
N ALA A 54 -12.38 7.08 -4.29
CA ALA A 54 -11.48 7.98 -3.58
C ALA A 54 -11.93 8.14 -2.12
N HIS A 55 -11.04 7.83 -1.19
CA HIS A 55 -11.30 7.97 0.24
C HIS A 55 -10.89 9.36 0.77
N GLY A 56 -11.52 9.78 1.86
CA GLY A 56 -11.23 11.06 2.49
C GLY A 56 -9.81 11.10 3.07
N ALA A 57 -9.11 12.23 2.97
CA ALA A 57 -7.73 12.35 3.42
C ALA A 57 -7.51 11.98 4.90
N ARG A 58 -8.51 12.20 5.77
CA ARG A 58 -8.44 11.79 7.18
C ARG A 58 -8.48 10.27 7.33
N GLU A 59 -9.38 9.61 6.62
CA GLU A 59 -9.53 8.15 6.64
C GLU A 59 -8.24 7.47 6.17
N VAL A 60 -7.64 7.98 5.09
CA VAL A 60 -6.36 7.50 4.56
C VAL A 60 -5.25 7.66 5.61
N ARG A 61 -5.13 8.83 6.25
CA ARG A 61 -4.14 9.07 7.32
C ARG A 61 -4.32 8.13 8.50
N ASP A 62 -5.55 7.97 8.99
CA ASP A 62 -5.86 7.09 10.11
C ASP A 62 -5.55 5.61 9.78
N ALA A 63 -5.73 5.21 8.51
CA ALA A 63 -5.31 3.90 8.02
C ALA A 63 -3.79 3.77 7.92
N ALA A 64 -3.11 4.69 7.26
CA ALA A 64 -1.67 4.69 7.10
C ALA A 64 -0.95 4.62 8.46
N ALA A 65 -1.38 5.43 9.43
CA ALA A 65 -0.85 5.41 10.79
C ALA A 65 -1.04 4.05 11.49
N PHE A 66 -2.22 3.44 11.35
CA PHE A 66 -2.48 2.11 11.91
C PHE A 66 -1.54 1.04 11.32
N PHE A 67 -1.43 0.97 9.99
CA PHE A 67 -0.60 -0.07 9.34
C PHE A 67 0.90 0.18 9.51
N SER A 68 1.32 1.44 9.51
CA SER A 68 2.71 1.81 9.82
C SER A 68 3.09 1.37 11.23
N ALA A 69 2.22 1.62 12.23
CA ALA A 69 2.47 1.21 13.61
C ALA A 69 2.64 -0.31 13.78
N LEU A 70 1.89 -1.12 13.03
CA LEU A 70 2.01 -2.60 13.06
C LEU A 70 3.39 -3.11 12.63
N SER A 71 4.14 -2.31 11.87
CA SER A 71 5.45 -2.67 11.31
C SER A 71 6.60 -1.86 11.89
N GLY A 72 6.44 -1.33 13.10
CA GLY A 72 7.47 -0.53 13.77
C GLY A 72 7.65 0.87 13.20
N GLY A 73 6.59 1.43 12.59
CA GLY A 73 6.59 2.80 12.04
C GLY A 73 7.07 2.89 10.59
N ARG A 74 7.15 1.77 9.86
CA ARG A 74 7.57 1.78 8.46
C ARG A 74 6.45 2.34 7.59
N PRO A 75 6.74 3.30 6.68
CA PRO A 75 5.74 3.80 5.75
C PRO A 75 5.19 2.67 4.85
N VAL A 76 3.92 2.79 4.48
CA VAL A 76 3.19 1.78 3.70
C VAL A 76 2.74 2.34 2.35
N LEU A 77 2.47 1.48 1.38
CA LEU A 77 1.78 1.89 0.15
C LEU A 77 0.27 1.95 0.39
N TYR A 78 -0.40 2.86 -0.31
CA TYR A 78 -1.86 2.93 -0.34
C TYR A 78 -2.42 2.53 -1.71
N GLY A 79 -3.43 1.65 -1.77
CA GLY A 79 -4.06 1.22 -3.02
C GLY A 79 -5.58 1.27 -3.04
N GLY A 80 -6.20 2.44 -2.79
CA GLY A 80 -7.65 2.64 -2.90
C GLY A 80 -8.04 3.94 -3.62
N GLY A 81 -8.69 3.85 -4.78
CA GLY A 81 -9.27 5.00 -5.48
C GLY A 81 -8.30 6.13 -5.80
N VAL A 82 -7.04 5.80 -6.09
CA VAL A 82 -5.99 6.78 -6.42
C VAL A 82 -6.24 7.37 -7.80
N ASN A 83 -6.23 8.68 -7.90
CA ASN A 83 -6.48 9.44 -9.13
C ASN A 83 -5.66 10.74 -9.15
N ARG A 84 -5.77 11.49 -10.25
CA ARG A 84 -5.01 12.74 -10.47
C ARG A 84 -5.38 13.81 -9.45
N GLU A 85 -6.62 13.83 -9.00
CA GLU A 85 -7.15 14.83 -8.09
C GLU A 85 -6.64 14.63 -6.66
N ASN A 86 -6.38 13.38 -6.25
CA ASN A 86 -6.00 13.07 -4.87
C ASN A 86 -4.52 12.72 -4.66
N ILE A 87 -3.79 12.33 -5.71
CA ILE A 87 -2.44 11.76 -5.55
C ILE A 87 -1.45 12.70 -4.84
N GLN A 88 -1.48 14.01 -5.11
CA GLN A 88 -0.62 14.95 -4.38
C GLN A 88 -0.94 15.01 -2.88
N GLY A 89 -2.23 15.00 -2.53
CA GLY A 89 -2.66 14.99 -1.14
C GLY A 89 -2.25 13.70 -0.42
N LEU A 90 -2.28 12.57 -1.13
CA LEU A 90 -1.82 11.27 -0.61
C LEU A 90 -0.31 11.27 -0.36
N MET A 91 0.49 11.80 -1.29
CA MET A 91 1.94 11.89 -1.11
C MET A 91 2.37 12.83 0.01
N GLY A 92 1.48 13.72 0.47
CA GLY A 92 1.70 14.55 1.65
C GLY A 92 1.52 13.82 3.00
N VAL A 93 1.10 12.56 3.01
CA VAL A 93 0.91 11.77 4.24
C VAL A 93 2.24 11.11 4.66
N PRO A 94 2.80 11.44 5.83
CA PRO A 94 4.12 10.94 6.25
C PRO A 94 4.23 9.42 6.34
N GLU A 95 3.15 8.75 6.70
CA GLU A 95 3.10 7.30 6.84
C GLU A 95 2.91 6.56 5.50
N LEU A 96 2.79 7.29 4.39
CA LEU A 96 2.76 6.69 3.06
C LEU A 96 4.12 6.75 2.36
N ALA A 97 4.62 5.59 1.94
CA ALA A 97 5.76 5.48 1.04
C ALA A 97 5.40 5.79 -0.41
N GLY A 98 4.12 5.73 -0.75
CA GLY A 98 3.63 5.88 -2.11
C GLY A 98 2.25 5.27 -2.31
N VAL A 99 1.90 5.06 -3.58
CA VAL A 99 0.59 4.56 -3.99
C VAL A 99 0.71 3.34 -4.89
N MET A 100 -0.30 2.48 -4.84
CA MET A 100 -0.52 1.38 -5.77
C MET A 100 -1.77 1.69 -6.58
N VAL A 101 -1.63 1.73 -7.91
CA VAL A 101 -2.69 2.20 -8.82
C VAL A 101 -3.31 1.04 -9.58
N GLY A 102 -4.64 1.00 -9.59
CA GLY A 102 -5.44 0.02 -10.34
C GLY A 102 -5.75 0.52 -11.74
N ARG A 103 -7.03 0.77 -12.05
CA ARG A 103 -7.52 1.10 -13.40
C ARG A 103 -6.73 2.17 -14.16
N ILE A 104 -6.30 3.23 -13.47
CA ILE A 104 -5.57 4.35 -14.09
C ILE A 104 -4.21 3.95 -14.67
N CYS A 105 -3.63 2.80 -14.27
CA CYS A 105 -2.40 2.29 -14.86
C CYS A 105 -2.62 1.59 -16.21
N LEU A 106 -3.87 1.35 -16.60
CA LEU A 106 -4.22 0.69 -17.86
C LEU A 106 -4.31 1.66 -19.04
N ASP A 107 -4.37 2.98 -18.78
CA ASP A 107 -4.24 4.02 -19.78
C ASP A 107 -2.85 4.66 -19.69
N VAL A 108 -2.12 4.66 -20.80
CA VAL A 108 -0.74 5.16 -20.84
C VAL A 108 -0.64 6.65 -20.55
N ALA A 109 -1.59 7.47 -21.04
CA ALA A 109 -1.58 8.90 -20.84
C ALA A 109 -1.93 9.23 -19.39
N GLU A 110 -2.93 8.54 -18.82
CA GLU A 110 -3.27 8.71 -17.41
C GLU A 110 -2.15 8.28 -16.46
N PHE A 111 -1.51 7.15 -16.74
CA PHE A 111 -0.40 6.69 -15.92
C PHE A 111 0.80 7.63 -15.98
N LEU A 112 1.17 8.13 -17.18
CA LEU A 112 2.26 9.10 -17.34
C LEU A 112 1.99 10.39 -16.58
N ASP A 113 0.75 10.87 -16.61
CA ASP A 113 0.39 12.10 -15.91
C ASP A 113 0.51 11.95 -14.38
N LEU A 114 0.18 10.78 -13.82
CA LEU A 114 0.48 10.50 -12.42
C LEU A 114 1.98 10.55 -12.13
N LEU A 115 2.81 9.96 -12.98
CA LEU A 115 4.27 9.98 -12.80
C LEU A 115 4.85 11.39 -12.86
N VAL A 116 4.29 12.28 -13.70
CA VAL A 116 4.70 13.69 -13.77
C VAL A 116 4.32 14.44 -12.50
N ILE A 117 3.15 14.17 -11.92
CA ILE A 117 2.70 14.79 -10.66
C ILE A 117 3.58 14.38 -9.48
N LEU A 118 4.13 13.16 -9.51
CA LEU A 118 4.96 12.56 -8.45
C LEU A 118 6.45 12.95 -8.51
N ARG A 119 6.87 13.76 -9.50
CA ARG A 119 8.27 14.16 -9.68
C ARG A 119 8.73 15.25 -8.73
#